data_AF-A0A2V6RCL5-F1
#
_entry.id   AF-A0A2V6RCL5-F1
#
_cell.length_a   1.000
_cell.length_b   1.000
_cell.length_c   1.000
_cell.angle_alpha   90.00
_cell.angle_beta   90.00
_cell.angle_gamma   90.00
#
_symmetry.space_group_name_H-M   'P 1'
#
loop_
_entity.id
_entity.type
_entity.pdbx_description
1 polymer ?
#
loop_
_entity_poly.entity_id
_entity_poly.type
_entity_poly.pdbx_seq_one_letter_code
_entity_poly.pdbx_strand_id
1 'polypeptide(L)'
;SRHWADAAIIITYDENGGRWDHVPPPRADRWGPGTRVPTVVVSPHARRRFVDHTRYDTTSILKLIGARFNLPPLGSRDAAADGLLNAFDLGR
;
A
#
# COMPACT_ATOMS: atom_id res chain seq x y z
N SER A 1 -3.76 16.74 -15.84
CA SER A 1 -2.32 16.79 -16.20
C SER A 1 -2.08 15.84 -17.38
N ARG A 2 -1.12 16.13 -18.26
CA ARG A 2 -0.69 15.21 -19.34
C ARG A 2 -0.20 13.85 -18.82
N HIS A 3 0.20 13.79 -17.56
CA HIS A 3 0.69 12.57 -16.91
C HIS A 3 -0.42 11.68 -16.33
N TRP A 4 -1.70 12.11 -16.39
CA TRP A 4 -2.79 11.39 -15.73
C TRP A 4 -2.93 9.95 -16.22
N ALA A 5 -2.80 9.72 -17.53
CA ALA A 5 -2.93 8.39 -18.14
C ALA A 5 -1.99 7.34 -17.52
N ASP A 6 -0.83 7.76 -17.01
CA ASP A 6 0.20 6.88 -16.46
C ASP A 6 0.41 7.09 -14.94
N ALA A 7 -0.50 7.80 -14.28
CA ALA A 7 -0.35 8.17 -12.87
C ALA A 7 -0.98 7.14 -11.93
N ALA A 8 -0.32 6.93 -10.80
CA ALA A 8 -0.90 6.33 -9.60
C ALA A 8 -0.69 7.28 -8.43
N ILE A 9 -1.78 7.66 -7.76
CA ILE A 9 -1.78 8.50 -6.57
C ILE A 9 -2.18 7.61 -5.40
N ILE A 10 -1.34 7.59 -4.37
CA ILE A 10 -1.58 6.85 -3.12
C ILE A 10 -1.81 7.88 -2.03
N ILE A 11 -2.98 7.89 -1.43
CA ILE A 11 -3.34 8.75 -0.31
C ILE A 11 -3.39 7.87 0.93
N THR A 12 -2.55 8.18 1.92
CA THR A 12 -2.44 7.41 3.16
C THR A 12 -2.03 8.33 4.30
N TYR A 13 -1.94 7.77 5.49
CA TYR A 13 -1.45 8.43 6.69
C TYR A 13 -0.11 7.82 7.12
N ASP A 14 0.70 8.61 7.81
CA ASP A 14 1.93 8.15 8.47
C ASP A 14 1.61 7.37 9.76
N GLU A 15 0.55 7.77 10.47
CA GLU A 15 0.08 7.15 11.72
C GLU A 15 -1.44 7.34 11.97
N ASN A 16 -1.98 6.83 13.10
CA ASN A 16 -3.42 6.75 13.36
C ASN A 16 -4.03 7.94 14.13
N GLY A 17 -3.23 8.89 14.58
CA GLY A 17 -3.56 10.08 15.37
C GLY A 17 -4.04 9.78 16.79
N GLY A 18 -3.76 8.59 17.32
CA GLY A 18 -4.39 8.10 18.55
C GLY A 18 -5.90 7.85 18.42
N ARG A 19 -6.44 7.82 17.20
CA ARG A 19 -7.85 7.53 16.95
C ARG A 19 -8.14 6.06 17.19
N TRP A 20 -9.34 5.79 17.71
CA TRP A 20 -9.80 4.43 17.96
C TRP A 20 -10.05 3.67 16.65
N ASP A 21 -9.58 2.42 16.61
CA ASP A 21 -9.92 1.42 15.60
C ASP A 21 -10.31 0.13 16.32
N HIS A 22 -11.33 -0.57 15.82
CA HIS A 22 -11.84 -1.78 16.46
C HIS A 22 -10.95 -3.01 16.27
N VAL A 23 -10.04 -2.98 15.27
CA VAL A 23 -9.14 -4.09 14.99
C VAL A 23 -7.87 -3.90 15.80
N PRO A 24 -7.50 -4.88 16.65
CA PRO A 24 -6.25 -4.81 17.38
C PRO A 24 -5.06 -4.81 16.41
N PRO A 25 -4.01 -4.01 16.68
CA PRO A 25 -2.78 -4.02 15.88
C PRO A 25 -2.23 -5.45 15.73
N PRO A 26 -1.86 -5.87 14.50
CA PRO A 26 -1.23 -7.17 14.28
C PRO A 26 0.08 -7.28 15.07
N ARG A 27 0.36 -8.47 15.60
CA ARG A 27 1.67 -8.76 16.19
C ARG A 27 2.63 -9.19 15.08
N ALA A 28 3.76 -8.50 14.94
CA ALA A 28 4.85 -8.91 14.08
C ALA A 28 6.20 -8.70 14.80
N ASP A 29 7.11 -7.92 14.23
CA ASP A 29 8.44 -7.68 14.80
C ASP A 29 8.42 -6.66 15.97
N ARG A 30 9.62 -6.26 16.43
CA ARG A 30 9.81 -5.31 17.55
C ARG A 30 9.00 -4.02 17.40
N TRP A 31 8.79 -3.55 16.17
CA TRP A 31 8.01 -2.34 15.95
C TRP A 31 6.57 -2.66 15.55
N GLY A 32 6.35 -3.82 14.92
CA GLY A 32 5.05 -4.31 14.47
C GLY A 32 4.33 -3.34 13.53
N PRO A 33 3.32 -3.79 12.77
CA PRO A 33 2.33 -2.87 12.25
C PRO A 33 1.61 -2.21 13.43
N GLY A 34 1.47 -0.89 13.39
CA GLY A 34 0.65 -0.15 14.34
C GLY A 34 -0.84 -0.33 14.09
N THR A 35 -1.64 0.56 14.68
CA THR A 35 -3.06 0.68 14.37
C THR A 35 -3.27 0.92 12.88
N ARG A 36 -4.36 0.38 12.31
CA ARG A 36 -4.68 0.56 10.90
C ARG A 36 -4.84 2.04 10.54
N VAL A 37 -4.41 2.36 9.33
CA VAL A 37 -4.65 3.66 8.70
C VAL A 37 -5.40 3.47 7.38
N PRO A 38 -6.21 4.45 6.95
CA PRO A 38 -6.82 4.43 5.62
C PRO A 38 -5.77 4.55 4.53
N THR A 39 -5.98 3.84 3.42
CA THR A 39 -5.22 4.02 2.18
C THR A 39 -6.18 4.01 0.99
N VAL A 40 -6.01 4.98 0.09
CA VAL A 40 -6.79 5.10 -1.15
C VAL A 40 -5.85 5.17 -2.34
N VAL A 41 -6.11 4.36 -3.36
CA VAL A 41 -5.41 4.40 -4.64
C VAL A 41 -6.31 5.07 -5.68
N VAL A 42 -5.77 6.10 -6.34
CA VAL A 42 -6.44 6.84 -7.41
C VAL A 42 -5.57 6.77 -8.67
N SER A 43 -6.08 6.14 -9.72
CA SER A 43 -5.36 5.94 -10.99
C SER A 43 -6.36 5.62 -12.11
N PRO A 44 -6.05 5.91 -13.39
CA PRO A 44 -6.79 5.34 -14.52
C PRO A 44 -6.82 3.81 -14.50
N HIS A 45 -5.79 3.20 -13.92
CA HIS A 45 -5.65 1.74 -13.80
C HIS A 45 -6.15 1.19 -12.47
N ALA A 46 -6.69 2.02 -11.57
CA ALA A 46 -7.21 1.51 -10.31
C ALA A 46 -8.47 0.68 -10.55
N ARG A 47 -8.59 -0.47 -9.87
CA ARG A 47 -9.83 -1.26 -9.89
C ARG A 47 -10.98 -0.40 -9.37
N ARG A 48 -12.07 -0.36 -10.12
CA ARG A 48 -13.21 0.50 -9.83
C ARG A 48 -14.15 -0.19 -8.84
N ARG A 49 -14.71 0.59 -7.90
CA ARG A 49 -15.68 0.11 -6.90
C ARG A 49 -15.13 -1.11 -6.12
N PHE A 50 -13.84 -1.09 -5.82
CA PHE A 50 -13.13 -2.21 -5.22
C PHE A 50 -12.58 -1.80 -3.86
N VAL A 51 -12.80 -2.66 -2.86
CA VAL A 51 -12.18 -2.56 -1.54
C VAL A 51 -11.22 -3.74 -1.43
N ASP A 52 -9.94 -3.42 -1.32
CA ASP A 52 -8.92 -4.44 -1.14
C ASP A 52 -8.81 -4.82 0.33
N HIS A 53 -8.92 -6.12 0.62
CA HIS A 53 -8.80 -6.67 1.97
C HIS A 53 -7.44 -7.36 2.21
N THR A 54 -6.52 -7.29 1.25
CA THR A 54 -5.13 -7.71 1.42
C THR A 54 -4.50 -6.91 2.56
N ARG A 55 -3.63 -7.56 3.34
CA ARG A 55 -2.95 -6.89 4.45
C ARG A 55 -1.76 -6.11 3.91
N TYR A 56 -1.79 -4.82 4.12
CA TYR A 56 -0.71 -3.91 3.73
C TYR A 56 -0.16 -3.17 4.94
N ASP A 57 1.10 -2.75 4.82
CA ASP A 57 1.72 -1.77 5.71
C ASP A 57 2.37 -0.65 4.89
N THR A 58 3.04 0.30 5.54
CA THR A 58 3.66 1.44 4.84
C THR A 58 4.76 1.01 3.87
N THR A 59 5.37 -0.16 4.06
CA THR A 59 6.38 -0.71 3.15
C THR A 59 5.78 -1.35 1.90
N SER A 60 4.48 -1.61 1.86
CA SER A 60 3.76 -2.04 0.65
C SER A 60 3.86 -1.02 -0.51
N ILE A 61 4.06 0.26 -0.19
CA ILE A 61 4.34 1.31 -1.19
C ILE A 61 5.73 1.10 -1.80
N LEU A 62 6.75 0.81 -0.98
CA LEU A 62 8.10 0.49 -1.45
C LEU A 62 8.08 -0.77 -2.31
N LYS A 63 7.33 -1.81 -1.90
CA LYS A 63 7.15 -3.03 -2.68
C LYS A 63 6.57 -2.75 -4.07
N LEU A 64 5.56 -1.87 -4.17
CA LEU A 64 4.98 -1.45 -5.45
C LEU A 64 6.00 -0.73 -6.33
N ILE A 65 6.76 0.22 -5.76
CA ILE A 65 7.80 0.97 -6.48
C ILE A 65 8.88 -0.01 -6.99
N GLY A 66 9.35 -0.92 -6.14
CA GLY A 66 10.33 -1.93 -6.49
C GLY A 66 9.86 -2.83 -7.64
N ALA A 67 8.62 -3.30 -7.56
CA ALA A 67 8.02 -4.10 -8.63
C ALA A 67 7.87 -3.31 -9.95
N ARG A 68 7.47 -2.04 -9.89
CA ARG A 68 7.26 -1.20 -11.08
C ARG A 68 8.57 -0.87 -11.82
N PHE A 69 9.64 -0.62 -11.08
CA PHE A 69 10.90 -0.14 -11.63
C PHE A 69 12.03 -1.19 -11.61
N ASN A 70 11.69 -2.45 -11.30
CA ASN A 70 12.63 -3.56 -11.21
C ASN A 70 13.81 -3.26 -10.26
N LEU A 71 13.50 -2.75 -9.06
CA LEU A 71 14.49 -2.42 -8.04
C LEU A 71 14.55 -3.52 -6.98
N PRO A 72 15.74 -3.80 -6.41
CA PRO A 72 15.86 -4.69 -5.26
C PRO A 72 15.19 -4.07 -4.01
N PRO A 73 14.76 -4.89 -3.04
CA PRO A 73 14.26 -4.39 -1.76
C PRO A 73 15.37 -3.68 -0.98
N LEU A 74 14.99 -2.70 -0.16
CA LEU A 74 15.91 -1.93 0.69
C LEU A 74 16.25 -2.68 1.98
N GLY A 75 15.39 -3.58 2.44
CA GLY A 75 15.62 -4.39 3.63
C GLY A 75 14.69 -5.60 3.72
N SER A 76 14.67 -6.24 4.89
CA SER A 76 13.85 -7.45 5.10
C SER A 76 12.35 -7.16 5.17
N ARG A 77 11.95 -5.95 5.57
CA ARG A 77 10.53 -5.58 5.72
C ARG A 77 9.84 -5.41 4.38
N ASP A 78 10.34 -4.53 3.54
CA ASP A 78 9.78 -4.33 2.20
C ASP A 78 10.02 -5.57 1.31
N ALA A 79 11.07 -6.36 1.55
CA ALA A 79 11.18 -7.67 0.92
C ALA A 79 10.00 -8.61 1.27
N ALA A 80 9.58 -8.64 2.54
CA ALA A 80 8.52 -9.52 3.04
C ALA A 80 7.09 -8.97 2.85
N ALA A 81 6.94 -7.68 2.53
CA ALA A 81 5.63 -7.05 2.38
C ALA A 81 4.88 -7.48 1.11
N ASP A 82 3.55 -7.52 1.20
CA ASP A 82 2.65 -7.57 0.06
C ASP A 82 2.64 -6.20 -0.64
N GLY A 83 2.66 -6.20 -1.97
CA GLY A 83 2.61 -4.98 -2.79
C GLY A 83 1.20 -4.58 -3.19
N LEU A 84 0.98 -3.29 -3.46
CA LEU A 84 -0.33 -2.73 -3.82
C LEU A 84 -0.83 -3.10 -5.23
N LEU A 85 -0.22 -4.08 -5.90
CA LEU A 85 -0.59 -4.44 -7.28
C LEU A 85 -2.03 -4.92 -7.43
N ASN A 86 -2.62 -5.53 -6.40
CA ASN A 86 -4.01 -5.99 -6.43
C ASN A 86 -5.04 -4.84 -6.50
N ALA A 87 -4.62 -3.60 -6.21
CA ALA A 87 -5.44 -2.40 -6.37
C ALA A 87 -5.56 -1.95 -7.84
N PHE A 88 -4.76 -2.52 -8.76
CA PHE A 88 -4.72 -2.11 -10.16
C PHE A 88 -5.26 -3.20 -11.09
N ASP A 89 -5.99 -2.77 -12.12
CA ASP A 89 -6.31 -3.55 -13.30
C ASP A 89 -5.38 -3.07 -14.43
N LEU A 90 -4.27 -3.78 -14.60
CA LEU A 90 -3.23 -3.41 -15.56
C LEU A 90 -3.46 -3.98 -16.95
N GLY A 91 -4.56 -4.72 -17.15
CA GLY A 91 -4.74 -5.55 -18.34
C GLY A 91 -3.67 -6.65 -18.44
N ARG A 92 -3.97 -7.69 -19.21
CA ARG A 92 -2.90 -8.38 -19.94
C ARG A 92 -2.81 -7.74 -21.31
#